data_AF-A0A524QVI8-F1
#
_entry.id   AF-A0A524QVI8-F1
#
_cell.length_a   1.000
_cell.length_b   1.000
_cell.length_c   1.000
_cell.angle_alpha   90.00
_cell.angle_beta   90.00
_cell.angle_gamma   90.00
#
_symmetry.space_group_name_H-M   'P 1'
#
loop_
_entity.id
_entity.type
_entity.pdbx_description
1 polymer ?
#
loop_
_entity_poly.entity_id
_entity_poly.type
_entity_poly.pdbx_seq_one_letter_code
_entity_poly.pdbx_strand_id
1 'polypeptide(L)'
;MSVWLYAIISVLIISTVSLIGVVTLGMGGEKLRKITLFLVSFAVGGLFGDALIHLLPQAIQDSQSPLLTSLYIIIGILIFFVLEKFLRWRHCHLPEHDHVHPFVTMNLVGEGVHNFIDGVLIGASYMVSIPLGITTSLAIMLHEIPKEFGGFFILVHG
;
A
#
# COMPACT_ATOMS: atom_id res chain seq x y z
N MET A 1 10.57 -9.70 26.77
CA MET A 1 9.11 -9.93 26.86
C MET A 1 8.29 -8.68 26.53
N SER A 2 8.69 -7.48 26.96
CA SER A 2 7.93 -6.23 26.75
C SER A 2 7.79 -5.80 25.29
N VAL A 3 8.85 -5.92 24.48
CA VAL A 3 8.90 -5.43 23.09
C VAL A 3 7.86 -6.12 22.19
N TRP A 4 7.79 -7.45 22.25
CA TRP A 4 6.82 -8.24 21.48
C TRP A 4 5.37 -7.92 21.86
N LEU A 5 5.10 -7.66 23.14
CA LEU A 5 3.78 -7.26 23.61
C LEU A 5 3.38 -5.90 23.01
N TYR A 6 4.27 -4.91 23.01
CA TYR A 6 3.99 -3.60 22.39
C TYR A 6 3.75 -3.70 20.89
N ALA A 7 4.53 -4.53 20.18
CA ALA A 7 4.33 -4.77 18.75
C ALA A 7 2.95 -5.40 18.47
N ILE A 8 2.58 -6.46 19.19
CA ILE A 8 1.29 -7.13 19.02
C ILE A 8 0.12 -6.18 19.34
N ILE A 9 0.21 -5.42 20.44
CA ILE A 9 -0.81 -4.43 20.79
C ILE A 9 -0.95 -3.39 19.68
N SER A 10 0.18 -2.88 19.15
CA SER A 10 0.16 -1.88 18.08
C SER A 10 -0.50 -2.43 16.81
N VAL A 11 -0.16 -3.65 16.39
CA VAL A 11 -0.76 -4.31 15.22
C VAL A 11 -2.26 -4.54 15.43
N LEU A 12 -2.70 -4.95 16.62
CA LEU A 12 -4.12 -5.13 16.93
C LEU A 12 -4.90 -3.81 16.86
N ILE A 13 -4.33 -2.72 17.39
CA ILE A 13 -4.93 -1.39 17.31
C ILE A 13 -5.06 -0.96 15.84
N ILE A 14 -3.99 -1.06 15.07
CA ILE A 14 -3.99 -0.68 13.64
C ILE A 14 -5.00 -1.51 12.85
N SER A 15 -5.06 -2.82 13.10
CA SER A 15 -6.05 -3.73 12.47
C SER A 15 -7.49 -3.41 12.85
N THR A 16 -7.72 -2.80 14.02
CA THR A 16 -9.06 -2.35 14.42
C THR A 16 -9.39 -1.02 13.74
N VAL A 17 -8.41 -0.13 13.61
CA VAL A 17 -8.54 1.16 12.91
C VAL A 17 -8.84 0.95 11.42
N SER A 18 -8.30 -0.09 10.78
CA SER A 18 -8.58 -0.37 9.36
C SER A 18 -10.06 -0.64 9.07
N LEU A 19 -10.86 -1.04 10.07
CA LEU A 19 -12.32 -1.16 9.94
C LEU A 19 -13.03 0.18 9.70
N ILE A 20 -12.34 1.33 9.82
CA ILE A 20 -12.91 2.63 9.47
C ILE A 20 -13.39 2.68 8.01
N GLY A 21 -12.82 1.85 7.13
CA GLY A 21 -13.27 1.69 5.75
C GLY A 21 -14.76 1.32 5.63
N VAL A 22 -15.37 0.69 6.63
CA VAL A 22 -16.82 0.38 6.67
C VAL A 22 -17.69 1.64 6.56
N VAL A 23 -17.20 2.81 6.99
CA VAL A 23 -17.91 4.10 6.85
C VAL A 23 -18.24 4.41 5.38
N THR A 24 -17.43 3.90 4.44
CA THR A 24 -17.69 4.05 2.99
C THR A 24 -19.05 3.45 2.57
N LEU A 25 -19.55 2.42 3.25
CA LEU A 25 -20.86 1.83 2.94
C LEU A 25 -22.03 2.81 3.18
N GLY A 26 -21.87 3.77 4.09
CA GLY A 26 -22.88 4.77 4.41
C GLY A 26 -22.80 6.05 3.58
N MET A 27 -21.80 6.18 2.69
CA MET A 27 -21.56 7.39 1.91
C MET A 27 -22.10 7.24 0.47
N GLY A 28 -22.68 8.32 -0.07
CA GLY A 28 -23.16 8.30 -1.45
C GLY A 28 -22.04 8.12 -2.48
N GLY A 29 -22.20 7.18 -3.42
CA GLY A 29 -21.16 6.78 -4.38
C GLY A 29 -20.56 7.94 -5.21
N GLU A 30 -21.36 8.96 -5.55
CA GLU A 30 -20.90 10.19 -6.22
C GLU A 30 -19.87 10.99 -5.40
N LYS A 31 -20.08 11.12 -4.08
CA LYS A 31 -19.17 11.85 -3.20
C LYS A 31 -17.88 11.05 -2.97
N LEU A 32 -18.02 9.76 -2.71
CA LEU A 32 -16.88 8.85 -2.54
C LEU A 32 -15.99 8.84 -3.77
N ARG A 33 -16.56 8.68 -4.97
CA ARG A 33 -15.80 8.68 -6.22
C ARG A 33 -14.93 9.93 -6.38
N LYS A 34 -15.48 11.12 -6.09
CA LYS A 34 -14.73 12.39 -6.16
C LYS A 34 -13.61 12.46 -5.14
N ILE A 35 -13.87 12.04 -3.89
CA ILE A 35 -12.86 12.02 -2.83
C ILE A 35 -11.76 11.02 -3.16
N THR A 36 -12.10 9.80 -3.55
CA THR A 36 -11.14 8.75 -3.90
C THR A 36 -10.29 9.15 -5.09
N LEU A 37 -10.88 9.69 -6.16
CA LEU A 37 -10.11 10.17 -7.32
C LEU A 37 -9.11 11.26 -6.92
N PHE A 38 -9.51 12.19 -6.06
CA PHE A 38 -8.61 13.23 -5.54
C PHE A 38 -7.48 12.63 -4.70
N LEU A 39 -7.80 11.75 -3.74
CA LEU A 39 -6.82 11.12 -2.85
C LEU A 39 -5.83 10.23 -3.63
N VAL A 40 -6.32 9.43 -4.59
CA VAL A 40 -5.49 8.57 -5.45
C VAL A 40 -4.58 9.44 -6.32
N SER A 41 -5.10 10.50 -6.93
CA SER A 41 -4.28 11.40 -7.75
C SER A 41 -3.20 12.09 -6.92
N PHE A 42 -3.54 12.53 -5.71
CA PHE A 42 -2.59 13.13 -4.78
C PHE A 42 -1.52 12.13 -4.33
N ALA A 43 -1.90 10.90 -3.96
CA ALA A 43 -0.97 9.86 -3.53
C ALA A 43 -0.03 9.43 -4.66
N VAL A 44 -0.57 9.18 -5.86
CA VAL A 44 0.24 8.82 -7.04
C VAL A 44 1.20 9.96 -7.39
N GLY A 45 0.73 11.21 -7.39
CA GLY A 45 1.58 12.37 -7.65
C GLY A 45 2.69 12.55 -6.60
N GLY A 46 2.36 12.40 -5.32
CA GLY A 46 3.30 12.53 -4.21
C GLY A 46 4.38 11.45 -4.22
N LEU A 47 3.98 10.17 -4.35
CA LEU A 47 4.92 9.04 -4.39
C LEU A 47 5.80 9.06 -5.65
N PHE A 48 5.21 9.40 -6.81
CA PHE A 48 5.97 9.52 -8.04
C PHE A 48 6.94 10.71 -8.00
N GLY A 49 6.50 11.83 -7.42
CA GLY A 49 7.35 13.00 -7.19
C GLY A 49 8.51 12.71 -6.24
N ASP A 50 8.25 12.06 -5.10
CA ASP A 50 9.27 11.66 -4.13
C ASP A 50 10.28 10.69 -4.75
N ALA A 51 9.81 9.70 -5.51
CA ALA A 51 10.67 8.77 -6.22
C ALA A 51 11.62 9.48 -7.20
N LEU A 52 11.11 10.41 -8.02
CA LEU A 52 11.91 11.07 -9.06
C LEU A 52 12.81 12.19 -8.54
N ILE A 53 12.32 13.00 -7.60
CA ILE A 53 13.00 14.23 -7.17
C ILE A 53 13.91 13.96 -5.97
N HIS A 54 13.56 13.01 -5.11
CA HIS A 54 14.28 12.76 -3.87
C HIS A 54 15.03 11.42 -3.90
N LEU A 55 14.32 10.29 -4.05
CA LEU A 55 14.92 8.97 -3.86
C LEU A 55 15.90 8.61 -4.98
N LEU A 56 15.54 8.81 -6.25
CA LEU A 56 16.40 8.45 -7.38
C LEU A 56 17.73 9.23 -7.39
N PRO A 57 17.75 10.58 -7.30
CA PRO A 57 19.00 11.33 -7.27
C PRO A 57 19.87 10.93 -6.07
N GLN A 58 19.25 10.74 -4.90
CA GLN A 58 19.96 10.40 -3.68
C GLN A 58 20.56 8.98 -3.73
N ALA A 59 19.81 8.00 -4.23
CA ALA A 59 20.31 6.64 -4.40
C ALA A 59 21.52 6.58 -5.35
N ILE A 60 21.53 7.41 -6.40
CA ILE A 60 22.68 7.51 -7.31
C ILE A 60 23.87 8.16 -6.60
N GLN A 61 23.63 9.25 -5.87
CA GLN A 61 24.67 10.01 -5.17
C GLN A 61 25.34 9.22 -4.04
N ASP A 62 24.58 8.46 -3.26
CA ASP A 62 25.08 7.68 -2.12
C ASP A 62 25.63 6.29 -2.54
N SER A 63 25.47 5.91 -3.81
CA SER A 63 25.92 4.60 -4.29
C SER A 63 27.40 4.55 -4.63
N GLN A 64 28.06 3.44 -4.26
CA GLN A 64 29.42 3.15 -4.69
C GLN A 64 29.53 2.82 -6.18
N SER A 65 28.42 2.38 -6.81
CA SER A 65 28.34 2.07 -8.24
C SER A 65 26.99 2.51 -8.81
N PRO A 66 26.93 3.64 -9.52
CA PRO A 66 25.70 4.14 -10.16
C PRO A 66 25.07 3.14 -11.14
N LEU A 67 25.88 2.28 -11.76
CA LEU A 67 25.39 1.24 -12.67
C LEU A 67 24.57 0.18 -11.93
N LEU A 68 25.05 -0.30 -10.78
CA LEU A 68 24.31 -1.29 -9.98
C LEU A 68 23.00 -0.71 -9.44
N THR A 69 23.01 0.53 -8.97
CA THR A 69 21.79 1.24 -8.54
C THR A 69 20.78 1.33 -9.68
N SER A 70 21.22 1.70 -10.87
CA SER A 70 20.37 1.77 -12.07
C SER A 70 19.78 0.39 -12.44
N LEU A 71 20.56 -0.69 -12.31
CA LEU A 71 20.09 -2.04 -12.53
C LEU A 71 19.03 -2.46 -11.49
N TYR A 72 19.21 -2.12 -10.21
CA TYR A 72 18.22 -2.40 -9.18
C TYR A 72 16.89 -1.67 -9.43
N ILE A 73 16.93 -0.43 -9.92
CA ILE A 73 15.73 0.32 -10.33
C ILE A 73 15.01 -0.41 -11.47
N ILE A 74 15.74 -0.82 -12.51
CA ILE A 74 15.17 -1.56 -13.65
C ILE A 74 14.57 -2.90 -13.18
N ILE A 75 15.28 -3.64 -12.33
CA ILE A 75 14.79 -4.90 -11.76
C ILE A 75 13.49 -4.66 -10.98
N GLY A 76 13.43 -3.62 -10.16
CA GLY A 76 12.21 -3.23 -9.44
C GLY A 76 11.04 -2.99 -10.40
N ILE A 77 11.24 -2.18 -11.45
CA ILE A 77 10.23 -1.91 -12.47
C ILE A 77 9.78 -3.21 -13.17
N LEU A 78 10.72 -4.08 -13.54
CA LEU A 78 10.41 -5.36 -14.18
C LEU A 78 9.62 -6.30 -13.26
N ILE A 79 9.95 -6.35 -11.97
CA ILE A 79 9.19 -7.14 -10.98
C ILE A 79 7.75 -6.64 -10.90
N PHE A 80 7.54 -5.33 -10.77
CA PHE A 80 6.19 -4.75 -10.74
C PHE A 80 5.44 -4.98 -12.07
N PHE A 81 6.12 -4.91 -13.21
CA PHE A 81 5.53 -5.21 -14.51
C PHE A 81 5.09 -6.67 -14.63
N VAL A 82 5.92 -7.62 -14.19
CA VAL A 82 5.59 -9.05 -14.17
C VAL A 82 4.43 -9.32 -13.21
N LEU A 83 4.46 -8.71 -12.02
CA LEU A 83 3.37 -8.80 -11.05
C LEU A 83 2.05 -8.30 -11.65
N GLU A 84 2.06 -7.15 -12.32
CA GLU A 84 0.88 -6.63 -13.01
C GLU A 84 0.37 -7.61 -14.08
N LYS A 85 1.26 -8.15 -14.92
CA LYS A 85 0.87 -9.11 -15.96
C LYS A 85 0.31 -10.39 -15.39
N PHE A 86 0.86 -10.88 -14.29
CA PHE A 86 0.35 -12.06 -13.59
C PHE A 86 -1.05 -11.81 -13.01
N LEU A 87 -1.24 -10.68 -12.32
CA LEU A 87 -2.53 -10.32 -11.70
C LEU A 87 -3.62 -10.03 -12.74
N ARG A 88 -3.25 -9.48 -13.90
CA ARG A 88 -4.16 -9.25 -15.04
C ARG A 88 -4.29 -10.46 -15.96
N TRP A 89 -3.53 -11.55 -15.76
CA TRP A 89 -3.40 -12.65 -16.75
C TRP A 89 -4.71 -13.35 -17.07
N ARG A 90 -5.80 -13.17 -16.29
CA ARG A 90 -7.07 -13.89 -16.47
C ARG A 90 -7.52 -13.93 -17.95
N HIS A 91 -7.20 -15.04 -18.59
CA HIS A 91 -7.68 -15.47 -19.90
C HIS A 91 -9.00 -16.19 -19.65
N CYS A 92 -10.10 -15.66 -20.17
CA CYS A 92 -11.34 -16.41 -20.27
C CYS A 92 -11.74 -16.50 -21.75
N HIS A 93 -11.91 -17.73 -22.22
CA HIS A 93 -12.37 -18.11 -23.56
C HIS A 93 -13.88 -18.45 -23.59
N LEU A 94 -14.67 -18.05 -22.58
CA LEU A 94 -16.09 -18.40 -22.51
C LEU A 94 -16.94 -17.13 -22.35
N PRO A 95 -17.96 -16.95 -23.21
CA PRO A 95 -18.84 -15.79 -23.14
C PRO A 95 -19.97 -16.13 -22.18
N GLU A 96 -19.89 -15.72 -20.91
CA GLU A 96 -21.07 -15.61 -20.04
C GLU A 96 -20.79 -14.78 -18.80
N HIS A 97 -21.84 -14.12 -18.33
CA HIS A 97 -21.89 -12.93 -17.50
C HIS A 97 -21.34 -13.09 -16.06
N ASP A 98 -21.04 -11.95 -15.43
CA ASP A 98 -20.45 -11.75 -14.09
C ASP A 98 -18.95 -12.09 -13.96
N HIS A 99 -18.13 -11.09 -14.27
CA HIS A 99 -16.70 -11.11 -13.92
C HIS A 99 -16.41 -10.01 -12.91
N VAL A 100 -15.85 -10.41 -11.76
CA VAL A 100 -15.22 -9.48 -10.83
C VAL A 100 -14.12 -8.75 -11.61
N HIS A 101 -14.18 -7.42 -11.68
CA HIS A 101 -13.20 -6.66 -12.45
C HIS A 101 -11.78 -6.98 -11.93
N PRO A 102 -10.79 -7.21 -12.82
CA PRO A 102 -9.40 -7.52 -12.43
C PRO A 102 -8.80 -6.52 -11.42
N PHE A 103 -9.33 -5.30 -11.42
CA PHE A 103 -8.96 -4.20 -10.54
C PHE A 103 -9.22 -4.50 -9.06
N VAL A 104 -10.35 -5.13 -8.72
CA VAL A 104 -10.69 -5.48 -7.32
C VAL A 104 -9.73 -6.53 -6.77
N THR A 105 -9.38 -7.54 -7.58
CA THR A 105 -8.42 -8.58 -7.17
C THR A 105 -7.01 -8.00 -7.00
N MET A 106 -6.60 -7.11 -7.91
CA MET A 106 -5.30 -6.43 -7.82
C MET A 106 -5.24 -5.54 -6.56
N ASN A 107 -6.31 -4.83 -6.23
CA ASN A 107 -6.38 -4.03 -5.00
C ASN A 107 -6.20 -4.91 -3.76
N LEU A 108 -6.96 -6.01 -3.63
CA LEU A 108 -6.87 -6.92 -2.48
C LEU A 108 -5.47 -7.52 -2.31
N VAL A 109 -4.84 -7.97 -3.40
CA VAL A 109 -3.48 -8.52 -3.34
C VAL A 109 -2.46 -7.43 -2.96
N GLY A 110 -2.59 -6.25 -3.55
CA GLY A 110 -1.74 -5.09 -3.24
C GLY A 110 -1.84 -4.68 -1.77
N GLU A 111 -3.06 -4.57 -1.25
CA GLU A 111 -3.35 -4.32 0.16
C GLU A 111 -2.77 -5.39 1.08
N GLY A 112 -2.95 -6.68 0.74
CA GLY A 112 -2.41 -7.77 1.53
C GLY A 112 -0.89 -7.71 1.67
N VAL A 113 -0.18 -7.41 0.57
CA VAL A 113 1.28 -7.25 0.59
C VAL A 113 1.71 -6.01 1.37
N HIS A 114 1.00 -4.89 1.22
CA HIS A 114 1.28 -3.65 1.95
C HIS A 114 1.15 -3.86 3.47
N ASN A 115 0.04 -4.45 3.91
CA ASN A 115 -0.24 -4.70 5.33
C ASN A 115 0.78 -5.65 5.96
N PHE A 116 1.26 -6.60 5.17
CA PHE A 116 2.33 -7.49 5.60
C PHE A 116 3.64 -6.74 5.83
N ILE A 117 4.05 -5.88 4.88
CA ILE A 117 5.27 -5.07 4.99
C ILE A 117 5.17 -4.12 6.19
N ASP A 118 4.02 -3.48 6.40
CA ASP A 118 3.79 -2.60 7.55
C ASP A 118 3.92 -3.34 8.89
N GLY A 119 3.34 -4.55 8.97
CA GLY A 119 3.49 -5.41 10.15
C GLY A 119 4.95 -5.77 10.44
N VAL A 120 5.73 -6.08 9.40
CA VAL A 120 7.18 -6.34 9.52
C VAL A 120 7.91 -5.08 10.00
N LEU A 121 7.59 -3.90 9.47
CA LEU A 121 8.19 -2.63 9.89
C LEU A 121 7.88 -2.28 11.34
N ILE A 122 6.67 -2.52 11.83
CA ILE A 122 6.30 -2.35 13.25
C ILE A 122 7.13 -3.29 14.12
N GLY A 123 7.23 -4.57 13.75
CA GLY A 123 8.03 -5.53 14.50
C GLY A 123 9.51 -5.12 14.57
N ALA A 124 10.10 -4.76 13.43
CA ALA A 124 11.50 -4.37 13.32
C ALA A 124 11.81 -3.07 14.09
N SER A 125 10.94 -2.07 14.02
CA SER A 125 11.12 -0.79 14.72
C SER A 125 11.10 -0.94 16.24
N TYR A 126 10.20 -1.77 16.79
CA TYR A 126 10.17 -2.08 18.21
C TYR A 126 11.41 -2.87 18.69
N MET A 127 11.99 -3.72 17.84
CA MET A 127 13.26 -4.40 18.14
C MET A 127 14.43 -3.43 18.26
N VAL A 128 14.40 -2.32 17.50
CA VAL A 128 15.44 -1.27 17.57
C VAL A 128 15.26 -0.42 18.83
N SER A 129 14.06 0.13 19.06
CA SER A 129 13.74 0.84 20.31
C SER A 129 12.23 1.07 20.47
N ILE A 130 11.77 1.20 21.72
CA ILE A 130 10.35 1.50 22.00
C ILE A 130 9.90 2.83 21.36
N PRO A 131 10.63 3.95 21.48
CA PRO A 131 10.21 5.22 20.86
C PRO A 131 10.09 5.12 19.33
N LEU A 132 11.02 4.40 18.68
CA LEU A 132 10.94 4.17 17.24
C LEU A 132 9.72 3.34 16.88
N GLY A 133 9.47 2.24 17.59
CA GLY A 133 8.29 1.39 17.38
C GLY A 133 6.96 2.14 17.51
N ILE A 134 6.84 3.02 18.51
CA ILE A 134 5.65 3.88 18.69
C ILE A 134 5.51 4.84 17.50
N THR A 135 6.60 5.50 17.12
CA THR A 135 6.60 6.49 16.02
C THR A 135 6.24 5.82 14.69
N THR A 136 6.84 4.66 14.38
CA THR A 136 6.53 3.88 13.19
C THR A 136 5.08 3.40 13.18
N SER A 137 4.55 2.92 14.32
CA SER A 137 3.16 2.47 14.44
C SER A 137 2.17 3.61 14.20
N LEU A 138 2.45 4.81 14.73
CA LEU A 138 1.64 6.01 14.49
C LEU A 138 1.69 6.44 13.03
N ALA A 139 2.88 6.44 12.41
CA ALA A 139 3.04 6.78 11.01
C ALA A 139 2.26 5.84 10.09
N ILE A 140 2.29 4.53 10.38
CA ILE A 140 1.50 3.52 9.65
C ILE A 140 0.01 3.72 9.83
N MET A 141 -0.44 3.89 11.07
CA MET A 141 -1.85 4.14 11.36
C MET A 141 -2.40 5.35 10.59
N LEU A 142 -1.61 6.42 10.46
CA LEU A 142 -2.02 7.63 9.76
C LEU A 142 -2.24 7.44 8.26
N HIS A 143 -1.43 6.60 7.60
CA HIS A 143 -1.61 6.33 6.17
C HIS A 143 -2.56 5.16 5.88
N GLU A 144 -2.83 4.31 6.87
CA GLU A 144 -3.79 3.22 6.72
C GLU A 144 -5.23 3.74 6.63
N ILE A 145 -5.58 4.82 7.36
CA ILE A 145 -6.93 5.40 7.30
C ILE A 145 -7.31 5.83 5.87
N PRO A 146 -6.56 6.73 5.18
CA PRO A 146 -6.91 7.13 3.81
C PRO A 146 -6.93 5.97 2.82
N LYS A 147 -6.00 5.04 2.98
CA LYS A 147 -5.84 3.88 2.09
C LYS A 147 -7.03 2.92 2.23
N GLU A 148 -7.44 2.57 3.44
CA GLU A 148 -8.62 1.71 3.68
C GLU A 148 -9.93 2.35 3.18
N PHE A 149 -10.06 3.68 3.28
CA PHE A 149 -11.17 4.41 2.64
C PHE A 149 -11.20 4.22 1.11
N GLY A 150 -10.03 4.26 0.47
CA GLY A 150 -9.89 4.03 -0.97
C GLY A 150 -10.17 2.58 -1.37
N GLY A 151 -9.60 1.62 -0.62
CA GLY A 151 -9.74 0.18 -0.85
C GLY A 151 -11.17 -0.30 -0.74
N PHE A 152 -11.87 0.06 0.34
CA PHE A 152 -13.29 -0.28 0.52
C PHE A 152 -14.18 0.33 -0.57
N PHE A 153 -13.89 1.54 -1.03
CA PHE A 153 -14.63 2.12 -2.17
C PHE A 153 -14.51 1.26 -3.42
N ILE A 154 -13.29 0.80 -3.75
CA ILE A 154 -13.03 -0.08 -4.90
C ILE A 154 -13.71 -1.43 -4.72
N LEU A 155 -13.75 -1.98 -3.51
CA LEU A 155 -14.43 -3.25 -3.23
C LEU A 155 -15.95 -3.17 -3.41
N VAL A 156 -16.55 -2.03 -3.10
CA VAL A 156 -18.01 -1.84 -3.14
C VAL A 156 -18.50 -1.38 -4.53
N HIS A 157 -17.70 -0.58 -5.24
CA HIS A 157 -18.13 0.10 -6.48
C HIS A 157 -17.27 -0.26 -7.72
N GLY A 158 -16.25 -1.10 -7.56
CA GLY A 158 -15.29 -1.46 -8.62
C GLY A 158 -15.60 -2.74 -9.37
#